data_AF-A0A7S4LXH4-F1
#
_entry.id   AF-A0A7S4LXH4-F1
#
_cell.length_a   1.000
_cell.length_b   1.000
_cell.length_c   1.000
_cell.angle_alpha   90.00
_cell.angle_beta   90.00
_cell.angle_gamma   90.00
#
_symmetry.space_group_name_H-M   'P 1'
#
loop_
_entity.id
_entity.type
_entity.pdbx_description
1 polymer ?
#
loop_
_entity_poly.entity_id
_entity_poly.type
_entity_poly.pdbx_seq_one_letter_code
_entity_poly.pdbx_strand_id
1 'polypeptide(L)'
;MNTYAYTPDPISWVDPLGLAGCAPKINAKHVFHGEINRRGNAVGFHHEASIGHQGKARITQITNTPNAQGVYQGKVEIFNAATGQWILKGTQSSFFPKSWNRNQVMKEIRGTYNNGIVLPNRKWSGISPSGVKIEG
;
A
#
# COMPACT_ATOMS: atom_id res chain seq x y z
N MET A 1 11.34 -4.65 -21.31
CA MET A 1 10.65 -3.47 -20.77
C MET A 1 9.51 -3.97 -19.88
N ASN A 2 9.54 -3.66 -18.59
CA ASN A 2 8.49 -4.06 -17.64
C ASN A 2 7.46 -2.92 -17.51
N THR A 3 6.21 -3.17 -17.87
CA THR A 3 5.14 -2.16 -18.09
C THR A 3 4.15 -2.01 -16.92
N TYR A 4 4.42 -2.61 -15.77
CA TYR A 4 3.45 -2.64 -14.68
C TYR A 4 3.70 -1.50 -13.69
N ALA A 5 2.89 -0.44 -13.79
CA ALA A 5 2.61 0.52 -12.72
C ALA A 5 1.40 -0.01 -11.92
N TYR A 6 1.65 -0.89 -10.95
CA TYR A 6 0.57 -1.61 -10.28
C TYR A 6 0.77 -1.70 -8.77
N THR A 7 -0.26 -1.35 -8.00
CA THR A 7 -0.37 -1.63 -6.55
C THR A 7 -1.74 -2.26 -6.25
N PRO A 8 -1.88 -3.60 -6.24
CA PRO A 8 -3.09 -4.28 -5.76
C PRO A 8 -3.13 -4.36 -4.23
N ASP A 9 -4.30 -4.25 -3.59
CA ASP A 9 -4.94 -5.24 -2.68
C ASP A 9 -6.27 -4.65 -2.07
N PRO A 10 -6.96 -5.14 -1.00
CA PRO A 10 -8.43 -5.27 -1.00
C PRO A 10 -9.20 -4.36 -0.02
N ILE A 11 -10.25 -3.66 -0.51
CA ILE A 11 -11.55 -3.25 0.12
C ILE A 11 -11.53 -2.56 1.51
N SER A 12 -10.39 -2.38 2.18
CA SER A 12 -10.31 -1.90 3.57
C SER A 12 -9.44 -0.65 3.75
N TRP A 13 -9.03 -0.02 2.66
CA TRP A 13 -8.04 1.06 2.66
C TRP A 13 -8.65 2.45 2.75
N VAL A 14 -9.81 2.61 2.14
CA VAL A 14 -10.55 3.86 2.05
C VAL A 14 -12.03 3.54 2.13
N ASP A 15 -12.77 4.34 2.88
CA ASP A 15 -14.23 4.24 2.96
C ASP A 15 -14.86 4.44 1.56
N PRO A 16 -15.52 3.44 0.96
CA PRO A 16 -16.19 3.60 -0.34
C PRO A 16 -17.41 4.54 -0.28
N LEU A 17 -17.88 4.93 0.92
CA LEU A 17 -18.95 5.91 1.12
C LEU A 17 -18.44 7.35 1.28
N GLY A 18 -17.11 7.58 1.19
CA GLY A 18 -16.46 8.88 1.26
C GLY A 18 -16.77 9.87 0.11
N LEU A 19 -17.83 9.63 -0.66
CA LEU A 19 -18.37 10.56 -1.66
C LEU A 19 -19.10 11.77 -1.03
N ALA A 20 -19.07 11.91 0.30
CA ALA A 20 -19.66 13.03 1.04
C ALA A 20 -18.57 13.92 1.66
N GLY A 21 -18.02 14.86 0.89
CA GLY A 21 -17.42 16.12 1.39
C GLY A 21 -16.22 16.09 2.35
N CYS A 22 -15.66 14.93 2.69
CA CYS A 22 -14.54 14.77 3.62
C CYS A 22 -13.38 14.01 2.98
N ALA A 23 -12.14 14.35 3.36
CA ALA A 23 -10.96 13.63 2.90
C ALA A 23 -11.02 12.13 3.29
N PRO A 24 -10.56 11.20 2.43
CA PRO A 24 -10.61 9.78 2.72
C PRO A 24 -9.81 9.42 3.97
N LYS A 25 -10.38 8.56 4.82
CA LYS A 25 -9.66 7.98 5.96
C LYS A 25 -8.70 6.91 5.44
N ILE A 26 -7.40 7.22 5.42
CA ILE A 26 -6.34 6.30 5.00
C ILE A 26 -5.87 5.47 6.19
N ASN A 27 -5.82 4.14 6.04
CA ASN A 27 -5.20 3.25 7.02
C ASN A 27 -3.66 3.33 6.95
N ALA A 28 -3.08 4.32 7.64
CA ALA A 28 -1.62 4.54 7.64
C ALA A 28 -0.83 3.36 8.23
N LYS A 29 -1.39 2.62 9.20
CA LYS A 29 -0.73 1.43 9.74
C LYS A 29 -0.54 0.39 8.64
N HIS A 30 -1.57 0.16 7.83
CA HIS A 30 -1.51 -0.75 6.70
C HIS A 30 -0.46 -0.34 5.67
N VAL A 31 -0.40 0.95 5.32
CA VAL A 31 0.57 1.47 4.34
C VAL A 31 2.01 1.29 4.84
N PHE A 32 2.29 1.68 6.09
CA PHE A 32 3.68 1.87 6.56
C PHE A 32 4.20 0.76 7.48
N HIS A 33 3.33 0.01 8.15
CA HIS A 33 3.73 -1.02 9.12
C HIS A 33 3.24 -2.42 8.76
N GLY A 34 2.28 -2.53 7.84
CA GLY A 34 1.51 -3.76 7.61
C GLY A 34 0.70 -4.19 8.84
N GLU A 35 -0.09 -5.25 8.66
CA GLU A 35 -1.02 -5.74 9.67
C GLU A 35 -1.15 -7.27 9.61
N ILE A 36 -1.51 -7.87 10.74
CA ILE A 36 -2.06 -9.23 10.78
C ILE A 36 -3.58 -9.09 10.81
N ASN A 37 -4.26 -9.61 9.79
CA ASN A 37 -5.72 -9.52 9.71
C ASN A 37 -6.39 -10.55 10.65
N ARG A 38 -7.72 -10.51 10.76
CA ARG A 38 -8.50 -11.41 11.63
C ARG A 38 -8.34 -12.91 11.29
N ARG A 39 -7.83 -13.24 10.11
CA ARG A 39 -7.55 -14.61 9.67
C ARG A 39 -6.10 -15.04 9.97
N GLY A 40 -5.30 -14.19 10.63
CA GLY A 40 -3.89 -14.47 10.90
C GLY A 40 -2.94 -14.17 9.74
N ASN A 41 -3.44 -13.62 8.63
CA ASN A 41 -2.61 -13.36 7.45
C ASN A 41 -1.95 -11.99 7.54
N ALA A 42 -0.67 -11.93 7.17
CA ALA A 42 0.03 -10.68 6.90
C ALA A 42 -0.59 -9.94 5.69
N VAL A 43 -0.84 -8.64 5.84
CA VAL A 43 -1.37 -7.74 4.81
C VAL A 43 -0.66 -6.38 4.88
N GLY A 44 -0.76 -5.59 3.81
CA GLY A 44 -0.18 -4.25 3.77
C GLY A 44 1.33 -4.22 3.54
N PHE A 45 1.94 -3.18 4.12
CA PHE A 45 3.32 -2.74 3.99
C PHE A 45 3.72 -2.40 2.54
N HIS A 46 3.57 -1.12 2.19
CA HIS A 46 3.70 -0.59 0.83
C HIS A 46 4.68 0.57 0.73
N HIS A 47 5.40 0.91 1.80
CA HIS A 47 6.46 1.92 1.76
C HIS A 47 7.45 1.73 2.91
N GLU A 48 8.71 1.44 2.59
CA GLU A 48 9.75 1.17 3.60
C GLU A 48 10.40 2.44 4.17
N ALA A 49 10.44 3.55 3.42
CA ALA A 49 11.13 4.77 3.86
C ALA A 49 10.34 5.61 4.90
N SER A 50 9.23 5.08 5.44
CA SER A 50 8.52 5.74 6.56
C SER A 50 9.13 5.34 7.89
N ILE A 51 9.37 6.33 8.76
CA ILE A 51 9.65 6.10 10.19
C ILE A 51 8.61 5.14 10.77
N GLY A 52 9.06 4.18 11.58
CA GLY A 52 8.19 3.35 12.43
C GLY A 52 7.85 1.95 11.93
N HIS A 53 8.34 1.52 10.76
CA HIS A 53 8.16 0.14 10.28
C HIS A 53 9.13 -0.86 10.95
N GLN A 54 10.28 -0.39 11.44
CA GLN A 54 11.28 -1.23 12.11
C GLN A 54 10.64 -1.97 13.29
N GLY A 55 10.85 -3.29 13.35
CA GLY A 55 10.20 -4.18 14.33
C GLY A 55 8.74 -4.52 14.04
N LYS A 56 8.16 -4.05 12.93
CA LYS A 56 6.76 -4.33 12.55
C LYS A 56 6.64 -4.98 11.17
N ALA A 57 7.46 -4.55 10.21
CA ALA A 57 7.49 -5.10 8.86
C ALA A 57 8.90 -5.07 8.29
N ARG A 58 9.20 -6.05 7.43
CA ARG A 58 10.46 -6.12 6.68
C ARG A 58 10.24 -6.64 5.27
N ILE A 59 11.05 -6.15 4.35
CA ILE A 59 11.17 -6.72 3.00
C ILE A 59 12.15 -7.89 3.09
N THR A 60 11.73 -9.06 2.65
CA THR A 60 12.60 -10.26 2.62
C THR A 60 13.24 -10.47 1.25
N GLN A 61 12.61 -9.99 0.19
CA GLN A 61 13.12 -10.12 -1.17
C GLN A 61 12.51 -9.04 -2.07
N ILE A 62 13.34 -8.34 -2.86
CA ILE A 62 12.85 -7.54 -4.00
C ILE A 62 12.61 -8.49 -5.17
N THR A 63 11.38 -8.54 -5.68
CA THR A 63 10.97 -9.45 -6.76
C THR A 63 10.89 -8.74 -8.10
N ASN A 64 10.58 -7.44 -8.11
CA ASN A 64 10.65 -6.59 -9.29
C ASN A 64 11.34 -5.28 -8.92
N THR A 65 12.36 -4.90 -9.69
CA THR A 65 13.06 -3.62 -9.53
C THR A 65 12.14 -2.43 -9.84
N PRO A 66 12.46 -1.23 -9.36
CA PRO A 66 11.66 -0.04 -9.64
C PRO A 66 11.40 0.17 -11.13
N ASN A 67 10.15 0.48 -11.48
CA ASN A 67 9.76 0.91 -12.83
C ASN A 67 10.10 2.40 -13.05
N ALA A 68 9.73 2.96 -14.21
CA ALA A 68 9.99 4.36 -14.55
C ALA A 68 9.39 5.39 -13.57
N GLN A 69 8.38 4.98 -12.78
CA GLN A 69 7.74 5.82 -11.76
C GLN A 69 8.27 5.52 -10.35
N GLY A 70 9.25 4.62 -10.21
CA GLY A 70 9.84 4.22 -8.93
C GLY A 70 9.06 3.13 -8.17
N VAL A 71 7.96 2.61 -8.71
CA VAL A 71 7.18 1.53 -8.10
C VAL A 71 7.91 0.21 -8.27
N TYR A 72 8.02 -0.57 -7.19
CA TYR A 72 8.71 -1.86 -7.17
C TYR A 72 7.88 -2.91 -6.42
N GLN A 73 8.26 -4.18 -6.52
CA GLN A 73 7.58 -5.26 -5.81
C GLN A 73 8.54 -6.09 -4.97
N GLY A 74 8.03 -6.65 -3.88
CA GLY A 74 8.81 -7.53 -3.02
C GLY A 74 7.97 -8.41 -2.12
N LYS A 75 8.59 -9.48 -1.62
CA LYS A 75 8.06 -10.30 -0.54
C LYS A 75 8.31 -9.60 0.78
N VAL A 76 7.35 -9.72 1.68
CA VAL A 76 7.36 -9.03 2.98
C VAL A 76 6.91 -9.95 4.09
N GLU A 77 7.44 -9.69 5.28
CA GLU A 77 6.96 -10.30 6.51
C GLU A 77 6.48 -9.21 7.47
N ILE A 78 5.41 -9.52 8.18
CA ILE A 78 4.81 -8.66 9.20
C ILE A 78 4.97 -9.34 10.56
N PHE A 79 5.41 -8.60 11.56
CA PHE A 79 5.57 -9.09 12.91
C PHE A 79 4.21 -9.23 13.60
N ASN A 80 3.89 -10.44 14.04
CA ASN A 80 2.73 -10.73 14.85
C ASN A 80 3.11 -10.63 16.34
N ALA A 81 2.79 -9.49 16.96
CA ALA A 81 3.07 -9.26 18.37
C ALA A 81 2.35 -10.23 19.33
N ALA A 82 1.23 -10.84 18.91
CA ALA A 82 0.51 -11.80 19.74
C ALA A 82 1.22 -13.16 19.82
N THR A 83 1.97 -13.55 18.79
CA THR A 83 2.68 -14.84 18.73
C THR A 83 4.20 -14.70 18.78
N GLY A 84 4.73 -13.48 18.65
CA GLY A 84 6.17 -13.22 18.55
C GLY A 84 6.80 -13.67 17.22
N GLN A 85 5.99 -13.97 16.20
CA GLN A 85 6.46 -14.54 14.94
C GLN A 85 6.40 -13.55 13.78
N TRP A 86 7.32 -13.70 12.82
CA TRP A 86 7.25 -13.03 11.52
C TRP A 86 6.37 -13.86 10.59
N ILE A 87 5.32 -13.24 10.03
CA ILE A 87 4.37 -13.90 9.14
C ILE A 87 4.62 -13.42 7.71
N LEU A 88 4.96 -14.33 6.81
CA LEU A 88 5.12 -14.05 5.39
C LEU A 88 3.78 -13.70 4.75
N LYS A 89 3.73 -12.57 4.03
CA LYS A 89 2.58 -12.20 3.20
C LYS A 89 2.49 -13.17 2.01
N GLY A 90 1.34 -13.81 1.84
CA GLY A 90 1.13 -14.80 0.76
C GLY A 90 1.23 -14.19 -0.64
N THR A 91 0.88 -12.91 -0.79
CA THR A 91 1.03 -12.14 -2.02
C THR A 91 2.23 -11.21 -1.95
N GLN A 92 2.82 -10.88 -3.10
CA GLN A 92 3.85 -9.84 -3.15
C GLN A 92 3.24 -8.48 -2.80
N SER A 93 4.00 -7.65 -2.08
CA SER A 93 3.64 -6.25 -1.88
C SER A 93 4.19 -5.40 -3.03
N SER A 94 3.41 -4.40 -3.42
CA SER A 94 3.86 -3.38 -4.36
C SER A 94 4.09 -2.07 -3.60
N PHE A 95 5.22 -1.45 -3.84
CA PHE A 95 5.73 -0.36 -3.02
C PHE A 95 5.71 0.97 -3.77
N PHE A 96 5.33 2.02 -3.04
CA PHE A 96 5.53 3.39 -3.49
C PHE A 96 7.04 3.70 -3.64
N PRO A 97 7.40 4.71 -4.46
CA PRO A 97 8.79 5.09 -4.67
C PRO A 97 9.52 5.38 -3.37
N LYS A 98 10.73 4.83 -3.21
CA LYS A 98 11.55 5.02 -1.99
C LYS A 98 11.89 6.50 -1.71
N SER A 99 11.87 7.35 -2.74
CA SER A 99 12.13 8.79 -2.64
C SER A 99 10.96 9.55 -2.03
N TRP A 100 9.78 8.94 -1.90
CA TRP A 100 8.64 9.59 -1.27
C TRP A 100 8.79 9.55 0.25
N ASN A 101 8.48 10.66 0.90
CA ASN A 101 8.29 10.65 2.35
C ASN A 101 6.83 10.27 2.69
N ARG A 102 6.56 10.08 3.98
CA ARG A 102 5.22 9.75 4.48
C ARG A 102 4.15 10.73 4.02
N ASN A 103 4.43 12.04 4.05
CA ASN A 103 3.46 13.06 3.63
C ASN A 103 3.16 12.98 2.13
N GLN A 104 4.18 12.72 1.31
CA GLN A 104 4.03 12.53 -0.12
C GLN A 104 3.16 11.30 -0.43
N VAL A 105 3.44 10.14 0.19
CA VAL A 105 2.60 8.94 0.04
C VAL A 105 1.13 9.24 0.39
N MET A 106 0.89 9.92 1.50
CA MET A 106 -0.49 10.25 1.92
C MET A 106 -1.16 11.27 0.98
N LYS A 107 -0.41 12.26 0.46
CA LYS A 107 -0.90 13.22 -0.52
C LYS A 107 -1.29 12.53 -1.83
N GLU A 108 -0.47 11.61 -2.30
CA GLU A 108 -0.67 10.89 -3.55
C GLU A 108 -1.90 9.98 -3.45
N ILE A 109 -2.07 9.24 -2.35
CA ILE A 109 -3.28 8.42 -2.11
C ILE A 109 -4.55 9.30 -2.11
N ARG A 110 -4.54 10.44 -1.42
CA ARG A 110 -5.70 11.37 -1.40
C ARG A 110 -6.00 11.94 -2.78
N GLY A 111 -4.96 12.36 -3.49
CA GLY A 111 -5.09 12.90 -4.85
C GLY A 111 -5.68 11.86 -5.80
N THR A 112 -5.26 10.61 -5.70
CA THR A 112 -5.82 9.54 -6.51
C THR A 112 -7.26 9.21 -6.12
N TYR A 113 -7.59 9.16 -4.84
CA TYR A 113 -8.96 8.86 -4.41
C TYR A 113 -9.95 9.94 -4.89
N ASN A 114 -9.58 11.22 -4.79
CA ASN A 114 -10.43 12.33 -5.20
C ASN A 114 -10.71 12.35 -6.72
N ASN A 115 -9.80 11.82 -7.53
CA ASN A 115 -9.91 11.81 -9.00
C ASN A 115 -10.12 10.40 -9.57
N GLY A 116 -10.28 9.40 -8.70
CA GLY A 116 -10.35 7.99 -9.05
C GLY A 116 -11.77 7.58 -9.44
N ILE A 117 -11.87 6.42 -10.06
CA ILE A 117 -13.15 5.79 -10.35
C ILE A 117 -13.38 4.60 -9.43
N VAL A 118 -14.61 4.43 -8.96
CA VAL A 118 -15.03 3.19 -8.29
C VAL A 118 -15.36 2.18 -9.37
N LEU A 119 -14.68 1.04 -9.32
CA LEU A 119 -14.88 -0.10 -10.22
C LEU A 119 -16.07 -0.96 -9.74
N PRO A 120 -16.68 -1.77 -10.62
CA PRO A 120 -17.85 -2.60 -10.26
C PRO A 120 -17.64 -3.55 -9.07
N ASN A 121 -16.39 -3.91 -8.78
CA ASN A 121 -16.01 -4.76 -7.65
C ASN A 121 -15.80 -3.98 -6.33
N ARG A 122 -16.24 -2.72 -6.26
CA ARG A 122 -16.06 -1.79 -5.13
C ARG A 122 -14.60 -1.42 -4.82
N LYS A 123 -13.67 -1.78 -5.69
CA LYS A 123 -12.32 -1.21 -5.65
C LYS A 123 -12.35 0.18 -6.27
N TRP A 124 -11.42 1.03 -5.91
CA TRP A 124 -11.17 2.26 -6.65
C TRP A 124 -9.82 2.19 -7.36
N SER A 125 -9.70 2.91 -8.46
CA SER A 125 -8.46 3.02 -9.22
C SER A 125 -8.34 4.43 -9.76
N GLY A 126 -7.13 4.97 -9.77
CA GLY A 126 -6.83 6.23 -10.43
C GLY A 126 -5.34 6.46 -10.63
N ILE A 127 -5.02 7.61 -11.21
CA ILE A 127 -3.66 8.10 -11.37
C ILE A 127 -3.40 9.19 -10.33
N SER A 128 -2.29 9.07 -9.59
CA SER A 128 -1.89 10.02 -8.58
C SER A 128 -1.38 11.33 -9.20
N PRO A 129 -1.29 12.44 -8.45
CA PRO A 129 -0.73 13.70 -8.95
C PRO A 129 0.66 13.56 -9.57
N SER A 130 1.48 12.63 -9.08
CA SER A 130 2.81 12.31 -9.62
C SER A 130 2.80 11.24 -10.74
N GLY A 131 1.62 10.84 -11.23
CA GLY A 131 1.46 9.91 -12.34
C GLY A 131 1.39 8.43 -11.96
N VAL A 132 1.53 8.06 -10.68
CA VAL A 132 1.52 6.65 -10.26
C VAL A 132 0.09 6.11 -10.25
N LYS A 133 -0.14 4.97 -10.89
CA LYS A 133 -1.43 4.27 -10.76
C LYS A 133 -1.56 3.67 -9.35
N ILE A 134 -2.64 4.02 -8.64
CA ILE A 134 -2.97 3.50 -7.30
C ILE A 134 -4.36 2.88 -7.35
N GLU A 135 -4.51 1.71 -6.71
CA GLU A 135 -5.78 1.01 -6.52
C GLU A 135 -6.03 0.77 -5.03
N GLY A 136 -7.29 0.66 -4.62
CA GLY A 136 -7.68 0.33 -3.23
C GLY A 136 -9.10 -0.20 -3.09
#